data_AF-A0A529LFK1-F1
#
_entry.id   AF-A0A529LFK1-F1
#
_cell.length_a   1.000
_cell.length_b   1.000
_cell.length_c   1.000
_cell.angle_alpha   90.00
_cell.angle_beta   90.00
_cell.angle_gamma   90.00
#
_symmetry.space_group_name_H-M   'P 1'
#
loop_
_entity.id
_entity.type
_entity.pdbx_description
1 polymer ?
#
loop_
_entity_poly.entity_id
_entity_poly.type
_entity_poly.pdbx_seq_one_letter_code
_entity_poly.pdbx_strand_id
1 'polypeptide(L)' 'VPAVPVAGMALILGVDRFMSECRALTNFVGNAVATLVVARWEGELDEAKLARALAGTADDSLPADVVPAE' A
#
# COMPACT_ATOMS: atom_id res chain seq x y z
N VAL A 1 16.00 -4.30 -39.97
CA VAL A 1 15.45 -3.99 -38.64
C VAL A 1 16.52 -3.22 -37.88
N PRO A 2 16.30 -1.96 -37.47
CA PRO A 2 17.31 -1.24 -36.70
C PRO A 2 17.54 -1.97 -35.37
N ALA A 3 18.78 -2.33 -35.08
CA ALA A 3 19.14 -2.97 -33.81
C ALA A 3 19.00 -1.93 -32.69
N VAL A 4 18.12 -2.19 -31.73
CA VAL A 4 18.01 -1.35 -30.53
C VAL A 4 19.36 -1.41 -29.79
N PRO A 5 20.02 -0.28 -29.51
CA PRO A 5 21.30 -0.28 -28.81
C PRO A 5 21.14 -0.91 -27.42
N VAL A 6 22.08 -1.79 -27.04
CA VAL A 6 22.07 -2.45 -25.71
C VAL A 6 22.04 -1.44 -24.56
N ALA A 7 22.73 -0.30 -24.72
CA ALA A 7 22.68 0.80 -23.76
C ALA A 7 21.26 1.38 -23.59
N GLY A 8 20.48 1.47 -24.66
CA GLY A 8 19.07 1.91 -24.61
C GLY A 8 18.17 0.90 -23.91
N MET A 9 18.39 -0.40 -24.13
CA MET A 9 17.65 -1.47 -23.42
C MET A 9 17.94 -1.47 -21.92
N ALA A 10 19.20 -1.27 -21.52
CA ALA A 10 19.59 -1.17 -20.11
C ALA A 10 18.94 0.03 -19.40
N LEU A 11 18.85 1.18 -20.07
CA LEU A 11 18.16 2.36 -19.53
C LEU A 11 16.66 2.11 -19.35
N ILE A 12 16.01 1.51 -20.36
CA ILE A 12 14.56 1.22 -20.30
C ILE A 12 14.26 0.19 -19.21
N LEU A 13 15.08 -0.85 -19.06
CA LEU A 13 14.93 -1.85 -17.99
C LEU A 13 15.03 -1.24 -16.58
N GLY A 14 15.91 -0.25 -16.39
CA GLY A 14 16.02 0.47 -15.13
C GLY A 14 14.75 1.26 -14.79
N VAL A 15 14.22 2.01 -15.77
CA VAL A 15 13.00 2.82 -15.58
C VAL A 15 11.76 1.93 -15.46
N ASP A 16 11.67 0.84 -16.22
CA ASP A 16 10.56 -0.11 -16.14
C ASP A 16 10.40 -0.73 -14.75
N ARG A 17 11.51 -1.16 -14.15
CA ARG A 17 11.52 -1.67 -12.78
C ARG A 17 11.05 -0.62 -11.77
N PHE A 18 11.58 0.60 -11.86
CA PHE A 18 11.19 1.71 -10.99
C PHE A 18 9.70 2.05 -11.14
N MET A 19 9.20 2.13 -12.38
CA MET A 19 7.78 2.37 -12.66
C MET A 19 6.89 1.27 -12.08
N SER A 20 7.31 0.00 -12.18
CA SER A 20 6.60 -1.12 -11.58
C SER A 20 6.53 -1.02 -10.05
N GLU A 21 7.63 -0.65 -9.40
CA GLU A 21 7.69 -0.44 -7.95
C GLU A 21 6.80 0.74 -7.51
N CYS A 22 6.84 1.88 -8.23
CA CYS A 22 5.94 3.00 -7.98
C CYS A 22 4.45 2.62 -8.13
N ARG A 23 4.12 1.80 -9.14
CA ARG A 23 2.77 1.29 -9.32
C ARG A 23 2.34 0.37 -8.16
N ALA A 24 3.24 -0.49 -7.69
CA ALA A 24 2.96 -1.33 -6.52
C ALA A 24 2.71 -0.49 -5.26
N LEU A 25 3.54 0.53 -5.02
CA LEU A 25 3.40 1.43 -3.88
C LEU A 25 2.07 2.20 -3.90
N THR A 26 1.70 2.76 -5.05
CA THR A 26 0.44 3.51 -5.20
C THR A 26 -0.78 2.62 -5.02
N ASN A 27 -0.76 1.40 -5.55
CA ASN A 27 -1.83 0.41 -5.31
C ASN A 27 -1.93 0.04 -3.83
N PHE A 28 -0.79 -0.17 -3.15
CA PHE A 28 -0.78 -0.50 -1.73
C PHE A 28 -1.37 0.64 -0.88
N VAL A 29 -0.92 1.87 -1.10
CA VAL A 29 -1.45 3.05 -0.39
C VAL A 29 -2.94 3.24 -0.70
N GLY A 30 -3.36 3.07 -1.96
CA GLY A 30 -4.75 3.18 -2.37
C GLY A 30 -5.65 2.20 -1.63
N ASN A 31 -5.25 0.93 -1.56
CA ASN A 31 -6.00 -0.09 -0.82
C ASN A 31 -6.05 0.22 0.69
N ALA A 32 -4.92 0.62 1.30
CA ALA A 32 -4.88 0.96 2.72
C ALA A 32 -5.80 2.15 3.07
N VAL A 33 -5.76 3.20 2.26
CA VAL A 33 -6.61 4.39 2.44
C VAL A 33 -8.08 4.03 2.20
N ALA A 34 -8.39 3.21 1.19
CA ALA A 34 -9.76 2.77 0.91
C ALA A 34 -10.37 2.05 2.13
N THR A 35 -9.62 1.16 2.78
CA THR A 35 -10.08 0.48 4.01
C THR A 35 -10.42 1.48 5.12
N LEU A 36 -9.58 2.49 5.34
CA LEU A 36 -9.84 3.52 6.36
C LEU A 36 -11.06 4.38 6.03
N VAL A 37 -11.22 4.76 4.76
CA VAL A 37 -12.36 5.57 4.29
C VAL A 37 -13.67 4.80 4.44
N VAL A 38 -13.70 3.55 3.99
CA VAL A 38 -14.90 2.69 4.11
C VAL A 38 -15.25 2.47 5.58
N ALA A 39 -14.28 2.10 6.44
CA ALA A 39 -14.52 1.95 7.87
C ALA A 39 -15.09 3.21 8.52
N ARG A 40 -14.62 4.40 8.08
CA ARG A 40 -15.15 5.69 8.56
C ARG A 40 -16.60 5.91 8.13
N TRP A 41 -16.95 5.57 6.89
CA TRP A 41 -18.31 5.73 6.37
C TRP A 41 -19.31 4.76 7.01
N GLU A 42 -18.88 3.54 7.32
CA GLU A 42 -19.69 2.56 8.04
C GLU A 42 -19.79 2.85 9.55
N GLY A 43 -18.99 3.80 10.06
CA GLY A 43 -18.96 4.13 11.49
C GLY A 43 -18.17 3.14 12.37
N GLU A 44 -17.47 2.20 11.74
CA GLU A 44 -16.67 1.13 12.38
C GLU A 44 -15.20 1.53 12.61
N LEU A 45 -14.83 2.78 12.29
CA LEU A 45 -13.47 3.26 12.48
C LEU A 45 -13.23 3.76 13.91
N ASP A 46 -12.44 3.01 14.69
CA ASP A 46 -11.89 3.49 15.96
C ASP A 46 -10.77 4.52 15.72
N GLU A 47 -11.14 5.80 15.81
CA GLU A 47 -10.21 6.92 15.62
C GLU A 47 -9.10 6.97 16.68
N ALA A 48 -9.35 6.53 17.91
CA ALA A 48 -8.35 6.54 18.97
C ALA A 48 -7.31 5.44 18.73
N LYS A 49 -7.75 4.26 18.28
CA LYS A 49 -6.85 3.17 17.85
C LYS A 49 -6.04 3.57 16.63
N LEU A 50 -6.66 4.19 15.62
CA LEU A 50 -5.96 4.69 14.44
C LEU A 50 -4.90 5.73 14.83
N ALA A 51 -5.22 6.69 15.70
CA ALA A 51 -4.28 7.72 16.15
C ALA A 51 -3.07 7.11 16.85
N ARG A 52 -3.25 6.11 17.73
CA ARG A 52 -2.14 5.40 18.38
C ARG A 52 -1.28 4.64 17.37
N ALA A 53 -1.90 3.97 16.39
CA ALA A 53 -1.18 3.25 15.35
C ALA A 53 -0.32 4.20 14.50
N LEU A 54 -0.87 5.33 14.08
CA LEU A 54 -0.14 6.36 13.33
C LEU A 54 0.95 7.06 14.18
N ALA A 55 0.76 7.17 15.49
CA ALA A 55 1.76 7.69 16.42
C ALA A 55 2.85 6.66 16.79
N GLY A 56 2.75 5.41 16.33
CA GLY A 56 3.69 4.34 16.69
C GLY A 56 3.57 3.86 18.14
N THR A 57 2.43 4.11 18.80
CA THR A 57 2.14 3.74 20.19
C THR A 57 0.99 2.75 20.32
N ALA A 58 0.57 2.13 19.21
CA ALA A 58 -0.40 1.06 19.25
C ALA A 58 0.17 -0.17 19.96
N ASP A 59 -0.68 -0.81 20.77
CA ASP A 59 -0.42 -2.16 21.26
C ASP A 59 -0.55 -3.14 20.08
N ASP A 60 0.48 -3.96 19.85
CA ASP A 60 0.57 -4.88 18.70
C ASP A 60 -0.27 -6.16 18.90
N SER A 61 -1.08 -6.18 19.96
CA SER A 61 -2.07 -7.22 20.20
C SER A 61 -3.20 -7.07 19.19
N LEU A 62 -3.28 -8.01 18.25
CA LEU A 62 -4.48 -8.19 17.42
C LEU A 62 -5.66 -8.45 18.36
N PRO A 63 -6.76 -7.69 18.28
CA PRO A 63 -7.88 -7.92 19.16
C PRO A 63 -8.51 -9.29 18.83
N ALA A 64 -8.93 -10.01 19.87
CA ALA A 64 -9.29 -11.43 19.79
C ALA A 64 -10.53 -11.73 18.92
N ASP A 65 -11.22 -10.70 18.46
CA ASP A 65 -12.46 -10.68 17.70
C ASP A 65 -12.27 -10.42 16.20
N VAL A 66 -11.04 -10.26 15.71
CA VAL A 66 -10.78 -10.20 14.25
C VAL A 66 -11.05 -11.57 13.63
N VAL A 67 -12.24 -11.74 13.09
CA VAL A 67 -12.57 -12.87 12.22
C VAL A 67 -11.95 -12.59 10.85
N PRO A 68 -11.07 -13.46 10.32
CA PRO A 68 -10.57 -13.32 8.96
C PRO A 68 -11.73 -13.28 7.98
N ALA A 69 -11.76 -12.29 7.09
CA ALA A 69 -12.69 -12.29 5.98
C ALA A 69 -12.38 -13.52 5.10
N GLU A 70 -13.38 -14.41 4.93
CA GLU A 70 -13.33 -15.54 4.00
C GLU A 70 -13.20 -15.08 2.54
#